data_AF-A0A529SMA4-F1
#
_entry.id   AF-A0A529SMA4-F1
#
_cell.length_a   1.000
_cell.length_b   1.000
_cell.length_c   1.000
_cell.angle_alpha   90.00
_cell.angle_beta   90.00
_cell.angle_gamma   90.00
#
_symmetry.space_group_name_H-M   'P 1'
#
loop_
_entity.id
_entity.type
_entity.pdbx_description
1 polymer ?
#
loop_
_entity_poly.entity_id
_entity_poly.type
_entity_poly.pdbx_seq_one_letter_code
_entity_poly.pdbx_strand_id
1 'polypeptide(L)' 'MTLTNRDIVELTEWRRKLHRQPEISNEEEKTACEVVDFLAETGPDKVLTGLGGHGVAAVYD' A
#
# COMPACT_ATOMS: atom_id res chain seq x y z
N MET A 1 12.80 15.24 -4.10
CA MET A 1 13.08 14.14 -3.17
C MET A 1 13.74 13.02 -3.97
N THR A 2 14.86 12.46 -3.50
CA THR A 2 15.57 11.36 -4.18
C THR A 2 15.54 10.14 -3.29
N LEU A 3 15.13 9.00 -3.85
CA LEU A 3 15.14 7.72 -3.14
C LEU A 3 16.58 7.31 -2.83
N THR A 4 16.79 6.78 -1.62
CA THR A 4 18.05 6.18 -1.21
C THR A 4 18.14 4.72 -1.65
N ASN A 5 19.33 4.12 -1.64
CA ASN A 5 19.49 2.69 -1.90
C ASN A 5 18.68 1.83 -0.89
N ARG A 6 18.51 2.33 0.34
CA ARG A 6 17.71 1.65 1.35
C ARG A 6 16.23 1.63 0.95
N ASP A 7 15.68 2.76 0.51
CA ASP A 7 14.30 2.86 0.05
C ASP A 7 14.03 1.89 -1.11
N ILE A 8 15.00 1.74 -2.03
CA ILE A 8 14.88 0.79 -3.15
C ILE A 8 14.85 -0.66 -2.67
N VAL A 9 15.64 -1.02 -1.65
CA VAL A 9 15.61 -2.35 -1.05
C VAL A 9 14.26 -2.62 -0.40
N GLU A 10 13.78 -1.69 0.43
CA GLU A 10 12.49 -1.80 1.14
C GLU A 10 11.31 -1.92 0.15
N LEU A 11 11.26 -1.08 -0.90
CA LEU A 11 10.25 -1.15 -1.95
C LEU A 11 10.32 -2.47 -2.74
N THR A 12 11.52 -2.98 -3.00
CA THR A 12 11.70 -4.26 -3.70
C THR A 12 11.18 -5.44 -2.87
N GLU A 13 11.43 -5.42 -1.56
CA GLU A 13 10.94 -6.43 -0.63
C GLU A 13 9.42 -6.38 -0.51
N TRP A 14 8.85 -5.19 -0.38
CA TRP A 14 7.40 -4.99 -0.33
C TRP A 14 6.71 -5.48 -1.62
N ARG A 15 7.25 -5.13 -2.79
CA ARG A 15 6.77 -5.66 -4.09
C ARG A 15 6.84 -7.19 -4.12
N ARG A 16 7.92 -7.79 -3.64
CA ARG A 16 8.06 -9.26 -3.57
C ARG A 16 7.03 -9.89 -2.62
N LYS A 17 6.68 -9.22 -1.51
CA LYS A 17 5.65 -9.67 -0.56
C LYS A 17 4.29 -9.74 -1.26
N LEU A 18 3.84 -8.63 -1.86
CA LEU A 18 2.58 -8.58 -2.62
C LEU A 18 2.54 -9.63 -3.75
N HIS A 19 3.63 -9.77 -4.51
CA HIS A 19 3.68 -10.70 -5.64
C HIS A 19 3.61 -12.18 -5.25
N ARG A 20 3.93 -12.54 -3.99
CA ARG A 20 3.76 -13.90 -3.48
C ARG A 20 2.33 -14.18 -3.01
N GLN A 21 1.52 -13.15 -2.83
CA GLN A 21 0.15 -13.23 -2.30
C GLN A 21 -0.81 -12.43 -3.20
N PRO A 22 -0.93 -12.78 -4.49
CA PRO A 22 -1.86 -12.09 -5.38
C PRO A 22 -3.30 -12.40 -4.97
N GLU A 23 -4.18 -11.42 -5.17
CA GLU A 23 -5.62 -11.55 -5.04
C GLU A 23 -6.31 -11.30 -6.38
N ILE A 24 -7.51 -11.83 -6.54
CA ILE A 24 -8.34 -11.64 -7.73
C ILE A 24 -9.10 -10.33 -7.62
N SER A 25 -9.37 -9.68 -8.75
CA SER A 25 -10.17 -8.45 -8.80
C SER A 25 -11.49 -8.56 -8.03
N ASN A 26 -11.79 -7.54 -7.21
CA ASN A 26 -12.87 -7.45 -6.23
C ASN A 26 -12.70 -8.31 -4.96
N GLU A 27 -11.62 -9.06 -4.81
CA GLU A 27 -11.31 -9.88 -3.63
C GLU A 27 -10.01 -9.43 -2.92
N GLU A 28 -9.45 -8.29 -3.32
CA GLU A 28 -8.19 -7.72 -2.82
C GLU A 28 -8.21 -7.12 -1.39
N GLU A 29 -8.90 -7.78 -0.44
CA GLU A 29 -8.99 -7.32 0.96
C GLU A 29 -7.61 -7.23 1.64
N LYS A 30 -6.76 -8.26 1.47
CA LYS A 30 -5.44 -8.29 2.13
C LYS A 30 -4.46 -7.33 1.49
N THR A 31 -4.51 -7.20 0.17
CA THR A 31 -3.71 -6.25 -0.61
C THR A 31 -4.08 -4.82 -0.21
N ALA A 32 -5.36 -4.51 -0.04
CA ALA A 32 -5.81 -3.21 0.44
C ALA A 32 -5.29 -2.90 1.86
N CYS A 33 -5.34 -3.87 2.77
CA CYS A 33 -4.77 -3.75 4.11
C CYS A 33 -3.25 -3.48 4.06
N GLU A 34 -2.52 -4.23 3.23
CA GLU A 34 -1.08 -4.06 3.06
C GLU A 34 -0.70 -2.68 2.52
N VAL A 35 -1.51 -2.12 1.60
CA VAL A 35 -1.32 -0.75 1.08
C VAL A 35 -1.55 0.29 2.17
N VAL A 36 -2.60 0.13 2.99
CA VAL A 36 -2.87 1.03 4.12
C VAL A 36 -1.71 1.02 5.12
N ASP A 37 -1.26 -0.18 5.51
CA ASP A 37 -0.17 -0.34 6.47
C ASP A 37 1.14 0.25 5.93
N PHE A 38 1.45 0.02 4.66
CA PHE A 38 2.65 0.56 4.03
C PHE A 38 2.62 2.09 3.94
N LEU A 39 1.48 2.68 3.61
CA LEU A 39 1.34 4.13 3.50
C LEU A 39 1.29 4.82 4.86
N ALA A 40 0.89 4.14 5.94
CA ALA A 40 0.80 4.73 7.27
C ALA A 40 2.13 5.38 7.73
N GLU A 41 3.27 4.78 7.39
CA GLU A 41 4.61 5.30 7.74
C GLU A 41 4.94 6.65 7.09
N THR A 42 4.26 6.99 6.00
CA THR A 42 4.46 8.26 5.28
C THR A 42 3.68 9.43 5.90
N GLY A 43 2.82 9.16 6.90
CA GLY A 43 2.05 10.17 7.62
C GLY A 43 0.94 10.85 6.81
N PRO A 44 0.01 10.13 6.17
CA PRO A 44 -1.17 10.73 5.54
C PRO A 44 -2.07 11.43 6.56
N ASP A 45 -2.65 12.56 6.18
CA ASP A 45 -3.63 13.30 7.01
C ASP A 45 -4.94 12.51 7.16
N LYS A 46 -5.32 11.78 6.12
CA LYS A 46 -6.49 10.90 6.11
C LYS A 46 -6.23 9.65 5.30
N VAL A 47 -6.75 8.53 5.79
CA VAL A 47 -6.86 7.28 5.04
C VAL A 47 -8.31 6.86 5.03
N LEU A 48 -8.87 6.68 3.83
CA LEU A 48 -10.20 6.17 3.58
C LEU A 48 -10.09 4.76 3.01
N THR A 49 -10.86 3.82 3.55
CA THR A 49 -10.94 2.43 3.08
C THR A 49 -12.39 2.09 2.71
N GLY A 50 -12.60 0.97 2.01
CA GLY A 50 -13.95 0.52 1.67
C GLY A 50 -14.55 1.24 0.45
N LEU A 51 -13.74 1.95 -0.34
CA LEU A 51 -14.24 2.74 -1.47
C LEU A 51 -14.56 1.82 -2.65
N GLY A 52 -15.86 1.63 -2.92
CA GLY A 52 -16.30 0.79 -4.04
C GLY A 52 -15.87 -0.67 -3.92
N GLY A 53 -15.83 -1.22 -2.71
CA GLY A 53 -15.24 -2.52 -2.41
C GLY A 53 -14.01 -2.33 -1.54
N HIS A 54 -12.85 -2.87 -1.95
CA HIS A 54 -11.60 -2.78 -1.19
C HIS A 54 -10.77 -1.53 -1.51
N GLY A 55 -11.33 -0.54 -2.21
CA GLY A 55 -10.58 0.67 -2.60
C GLY A 55 -10.08 1.48 -1.41
N VAL A 56 -8.89 2.06 -1.57
CA VAL A 56 -8.19 2.87 -0.56
C VAL A 56 -7.86 4.24 -1.15
N ALA A 57 -7.98 5.30 -0.34
CA ALA A 57 -7.47 6.63 -0.66
C ALA A 57 -6.69 7.21 0.53
N ALA A 58 -5.43 7.59 0.29
CA ALA A 58 -4.61 8.35 1.23
C ALA A 58 -4.54 9.82 0.77
N VAL A 59 -4.73 10.76 1.70
CA VAL A 59 -4.73 12.20 1.46
C VAL A 59 -3.59 12.85 2.23
N TYR A 60 -2.87 13.77 1.57
CA TYR A 60 -1.79 14.58 2.13
C TYR A 60 -2.06 16.05 1.76
N ASP A 61 -2.28 16.90 2.76
CA ASP A 61 -2.66 18.32 2.62
C ASP A 61 -1.54 19.30 3.01
#